data_AF-A0A2P8DKX5-F1
#
_entry.id   AF-A0A2P8DKX5-F1
#
_cell.length_a   1.000
_cell.length_b   1.000
_cell.length_c   1.000
_cell.angle_alpha   90.00
_cell.angle_beta   90.00
_cell.angle_gamma   90.00
#
_symmetry.space_group_name_H-M   'P 1'
#
loop_
_entity.id
_entity.type
_entity.pdbx_description
1 polymer ?
#
loop_
_entity_poly.entity_id
_entity_poly.type
_entity_poly.pdbx_seq_one_letter_code
_entity_poly.pdbx_strand_id
1 'polypeptide(L)'
;MDDAGQPSRLPPYLAFFGTLLLIGPVHLVTPGPQLLTFPATLAGLAVIAAGLVLAGGQQRAIGRHGQGGMYTDVPTRLIDDGVFRFSRNPLYLAMVLLTLGIAVLLGSLGALVLVALEFVAMNVWGIPYEERVLAREFGDDYAAYRRRVRRWL
;
A
#
# COMPACT_ATOMS: atom_id res chain seq x y z
N MET A 1 -29.70 11.35 -9.56
CA MET A 1 -28.72 12.26 -8.91
C MET A 1 -28.53 11.73 -7.50
N ASP A 2 -27.79 10.64 -7.36
CA ASP A 2 -27.48 10.03 -6.07
C ASP A 2 -25.97 10.11 -5.86
N ASP A 3 -25.55 11.30 -5.44
CA ASP A 3 -24.20 11.59 -4.91
C ASP A 3 -24.17 11.32 -3.40
N ALA A 4 -24.83 10.23 -2.98
CA ALA A 4 -24.96 9.85 -1.58
C ALA A 4 -23.84 8.87 -1.21
N GLY A 5 -22.69 9.42 -0.81
CA GLY A 5 -21.74 8.74 0.06
C GLY A 5 -20.78 7.77 -0.63
N GLN A 6 -20.04 8.20 -1.66
CA GLN A 6 -18.78 7.51 -1.95
C GLN A 6 -17.84 7.73 -0.77
N PRO A 7 -17.35 6.66 -0.09
CA PRO A 7 -16.25 6.81 0.84
C PRO A 7 -15.12 7.51 0.10
N SER A 8 -14.62 8.62 0.63
CA SER A 8 -13.51 9.32 0.00
C SER A 8 -12.33 8.35 -0.18
N ARG A 9 -11.55 8.48 -1.26
CA ARG A 9 -10.32 7.69 -1.49
C ARG A 9 -9.20 8.00 -0.49
N LEU A 10 -9.44 8.94 0.42
CA LEU A 10 -8.50 9.53 1.38
C LEU A 10 -8.05 8.59 2.53
N PRO A 11 -8.89 7.72 3.12
CA PRO A 11 -8.54 6.95 4.33
C PRO A 11 -7.23 6.15 4.25
N PRO A 12 -6.90 5.44 3.15
CA PRO A 12 -5.67 4.64 3.11
C PRO A 12 -4.39 5.47 2.99
N TYR A 13 -4.41 6.55 2.19
CA TYR A 13 -3.25 7.44 2.07
C TYR A 13 -3.03 8.24 3.35
N LEU A 14 -4.11 8.62 4.04
CA LEU A 14 -4.03 9.21 5.38
C LEU A 14 -3.40 8.25 6.37
N ALA A 15 -3.70 6.95 6.29
CA ALA A 15 -3.03 5.94 7.13
C ALA A 15 -1.52 5.86 6.84
N PHE A 16 -1.11 5.85 5.58
CA PHE A 16 0.30 5.84 5.18
C PHE A 16 1.04 7.12 5.63
N PHE A 17 0.55 8.30 5.24
CA PHE A 17 1.19 9.57 5.59
C PHE A 17 1.12 9.86 7.09
N GLY A 18 0.03 9.47 7.75
CA GLY A 18 -0.09 9.51 9.19
C GLY A 18 0.96 8.63 9.87
N THR A 19 1.17 7.42 9.37
CA THR A 19 2.21 6.51 9.88
C THR A 19 3.61 7.08 9.68
N LEU A 20 3.92 7.61 8.49
CA LEU A 20 5.19 8.29 8.24
C LEU A 20 5.44 9.46 9.18
N LEU A 21 4.41 10.28 9.43
CA LEU A 21 4.50 11.43 10.32
C LEU A 21 4.70 11.01 11.79
N LEU A 22 4.03 9.94 12.22
CA LEU A 22 4.01 9.51 13.62
C LEU A 22 5.18 8.60 14.01
N ILE A 23 5.82 7.92 13.06
CA ILE A 23 6.93 6.99 13.32
C ILE A 23 8.07 7.65 14.11
N GLY A 24 8.48 8.86 13.72
CA GLY A 24 9.57 9.58 14.39
C GLY A 24 9.22 9.95 15.84
N PRO A 25 8.12 10.70 16.07
CA PRO A 25 7.67 11.05 17.42
C PRO A 25 7.44 9.83 18.31
N VAL A 26 6.79 8.77 17.79
CA VAL A 26 6.55 7.55 18.56
C VAL A 26 7.87 6.88 18.95
N HIS A 27 8.84 6.79 18.04
CA HIS A 27 10.16 6.25 18.38
C HIS A 27 10.86 7.04 19.49
N LEU A 28 10.75 8.37 19.47
CA LEU A 28 11.38 9.24 20.48
C LEU A 28 10.70 9.16 21.86
N VAL A 29 9.36 9.06 21.90
CA VAL A 29 8.58 9.03 23.14
C VAL A 29 8.46 7.62 23.72
N THR A 30 8.51 6.60 22.87
CA THR A 30 8.52 5.19 23.26
C THR A 30 9.87 4.55 22.91
N PRO A 31 10.96 4.91 23.60
CA PRO A 31 12.21 4.15 23.54
C PRO A 31 12.03 2.85 24.35
N GLY A 32 10.99 2.06 23.99
CA GLY A 32 10.82 0.71 24.49
C GLY A 32 11.99 -0.19 24.07
N PRO A 33 11.95 -1.48 24.40
CA PRO A 33 13.03 -2.39 24.02
C PRO A 33 13.24 -2.33 22.51
N GLN A 34 14.48 -2.05 22.09
CA GLN A 34 14.87 -2.15 20.69
C GLN A 34 14.77 -3.62 20.29
N LEU A 35 13.84 -3.94 19.40
CA LEU A 35 13.65 -5.31 18.93
C LEU A 35 14.82 -5.77 18.05
N LEU A 36 15.41 -4.82 17.33
CA LEU A 36 16.57 -5.01 16.49
C LEU A 36 17.57 -3.91 16.81
N THR A 37 18.84 -4.30 16.88
CA THR A 37 19.96 -3.38 17.08
C THR A 37 20.85 -3.40 15.84
N PHE A 38 21.72 -2.40 15.74
CA PHE A 38 22.72 -2.38 14.69
C PHE A 38 23.64 -3.63 14.82
N PRO A 39 23.96 -4.34 13.72
CA PRO A 39 23.67 -4.00 12.31
C PRO A 39 22.39 -4.62 11.73
N ALA A 40 21.63 -5.42 12.49
CA ALA A 40 20.44 -6.11 11.99
C ALA A 40 19.37 -5.14 11.44
N THR A 41 19.31 -3.91 11.97
CA THR A 41 18.42 -2.85 11.49
C THR A 41 18.66 -2.47 10.01
N LEU A 42 19.87 -2.70 9.47
CA LEU A 42 20.18 -2.45 8.05
C LEU A 42 19.33 -3.29 7.09
N ALA A 43 18.76 -4.41 7.55
CA ALA A 43 17.80 -5.18 6.76
C ALA A 43 16.60 -4.32 6.32
N GLY A 44 16.26 -3.27 7.05
CA GLY A 44 15.22 -2.31 6.68
C GLY A 44 15.49 -1.58 5.36
N LEU A 45 16.76 -1.39 4.97
CA LEU A 45 17.11 -0.83 3.66
C LEU A 45 16.67 -1.76 2.52
N ALA A 46 16.83 -3.07 2.67
CA ALA A 46 16.38 -4.04 1.68
C ALA A 46 14.84 -4.06 1.58
N VAL A 47 14.15 -3.91 2.71
CA VAL A 47 12.68 -3.82 2.74
C VAL A 47 12.18 -2.55 2.03
N ILE A 48 12.81 -1.40 2.29
CA ILE A 48 12.51 -0.13 1.59
C ILE A 48 12.76 -0.28 0.10
N ALA A 49 13.91 -0.85 -0.29
CA ALA A 49 14.26 -1.07 -1.69
C ALA A 49 13.21 -1.94 -2.40
N ALA A 50 12.73 -3.01 -1.76
CA ALA A 50 11.65 -3.84 -2.29
C ALA A 50 10.35 -3.04 -2.48
N GLY A 51 9.98 -2.19 -1.51
CA GLY A 51 8.83 -1.29 -1.63
C GLY A 51 8.95 -0.32 -2.81
N LEU A 52 10.12 0.31 -2.98
CA LEU A 52 10.40 1.22 -4.10
C LEU A 52 10.36 0.51 -5.46
N VAL A 53 10.88 -0.72 -5.54
CA VAL A 53 10.81 -1.54 -6.76
C VAL A 53 9.36 -1.83 -7.14
N LEU A 54 8.50 -2.18 -6.16
CA LEU A 54 7.07 -2.42 -6.41
C LEU A 54 6.34 -1.14 -6.84
N ALA A 55 6.57 -0.02 -6.15
CA ALA A 55 5.97 1.27 -6.51
C ALA A 55 6.39 1.70 -7.93
N GLY A 56 7.68 1.60 -8.25
CA GLY A 56 8.19 1.89 -9.60
C GLY A 56 7.69 0.90 -10.66
N GLY A 57 7.51 -0.38 -10.30
CA GLY A 57 6.93 -1.38 -11.18
C GLY A 57 5.46 -1.08 -11.50
N GLN A 58 4.69 -0.62 -10.52
CA GLN A 58 3.30 -0.21 -10.70
C GLN A 58 3.21 1.00 -11.62
N GLN A 59 3.98 2.06 -11.37
CA GLN A 59 3.97 3.26 -12.19
C GLN A 59 4.34 2.94 -13.65
N ARG A 60 5.30 2.04 -13.87
CA ARG A 60 5.64 1.57 -15.21
C ARG A 60 4.48 0.82 -15.87
N ALA A 61 3.79 -0.07 -15.16
CA ALA A 61 2.65 -0.82 -15.71
C ALA A 61 1.50 0.13 -16.11
N ILE A 62 1.15 1.09 -15.24
CA ILE A 62 0.14 2.11 -15.53
C ILE A 62 0.55 2.98 -16.73
N GLY A 63 1.79 3.48 -16.75
CA GLY A 63 2.30 4.32 -17.82
C GLY A 63 2.33 3.63 -19.19
N ARG A 64 2.59 2.33 -19.25
CA ARG A 64 2.57 1.55 -20.51
C ARG A 64 1.18 1.48 -21.15
N HIS A 65 0.13 1.63 -20.37
CA HIS A 65 -1.25 1.63 -20.85
C HIS A 65 -1.83 3.03 -21.07
N GLY A 66 -1.02 4.08 -20.92
CA GLY A 66 -1.47 5.46 -21.17
C GLY A 66 -2.56 5.93 -20.21
N GLN A 67 -2.79 5.24 -19.09
CA GLN A 67 -3.69 5.72 -18.05
C GLN A 67 -2.98 6.85 -17.32
N GLY A 68 -3.58 8.04 -17.34
CA GLY A 68 -3.06 9.20 -16.62
C GLY A 68 -2.88 8.82 -15.15
N GLY A 69 -1.67 8.92 -14.63
CA GLY A 69 -1.34 8.56 -13.25
C GLY A 69 -1.98 9.45 -12.19
N MET A 70 -2.99 10.26 -12.55
CA MET A 70 -3.76 11.06 -11.60
C MET A 70 -4.80 10.17 -10.92
N TYR A 71 -4.61 10.01 -9.62
CA TYR A 71 -5.38 9.19 -8.69
C TYR A 71 -6.90 9.50 -8.62
N THR A 72 -7.35 10.54 -9.31
CA THR A 72 -8.73 11.02 -9.39
C THR A 72 -9.54 10.38 -10.50
N ASP A 73 -8.89 9.76 -11.50
CA ASP A 73 -9.62 9.22 -12.63
C ASP A 73 -10.20 7.84 -12.31
N VAL A 74 -11.36 7.56 -12.88
CA VAL A 74 -11.90 6.20 -12.95
C VAL A 74 -10.98 5.41 -13.89
N PRO A 75 -10.50 4.21 -13.51
CA PRO A 75 -9.59 3.46 -14.36
C PRO A 75 -10.27 3.19 -15.70
N THR A 76 -9.62 3.52 -16.81
CA THR A 76 -10.19 3.34 -18.15
C THR A 76 -9.94 1.93 -18.71
N ARG A 77 -9.04 1.17 -18.07
CA ARG A 77 -8.73 -0.21 -18.42
C ARG A 77 -8.27 -1.00 -17.19
N LEU A 78 -8.63 -2.28 -17.14
CA LEU A 78 -8.09 -3.20 -16.15
C LEU A 78 -6.65 -3.57 -16.52
N ILE A 79 -5.69 -3.28 -15.62
CA ILE A 79 -4.28 -3.63 -15.79
C ILE A 79 -4.01 -4.92 -15.01
N ASP A 80 -3.57 -5.97 -15.71
CA ASP A 80 -3.26 -7.28 -15.13
C ASP A 80 -1.84 -7.79 -15.46
N ASP A 81 -0.98 -6.91 -15.99
CA ASP A 81 0.41 -7.22 -16.33
C ASP A 81 1.43 -6.68 -15.30
N GLY A 82 2.73 -6.78 -15.61
CA GLY A 82 3.75 -6.16 -14.77
C GLY A 82 3.71 -6.67 -13.32
N VAL A 83 3.66 -5.76 -12.34
CA VAL A 83 3.52 -6.11 -10.91
C VAL A 83 2.11 -6.53 -10.53
N PHE A 84 1.09 -6.16 -11.31
CA PHE A 84 -0.30 -6.54 -11.09
C PHE A 84 -0.55 -8.04 -11.31
N ARG A 85 0.33 -8.73 -12.04
CA ARG A 85 0.26 -10.20 -12.16
C ARG A 85 0.45 -10.94 -10.84
N PHE A 86 1.13 -10.32 -9.87
CA PHE A 86 1.50 -10.95 -8.61
C PHE A 86 0.55 -10.55 -7.48
N SER A 87 0.16 -9.27 -7.43
CA SER A 87 -0.75 -8.75 -6.42
C SER A 87 -1.72 -7.79 -7.08
N ARG A 88 -3.00 -7.86 -6.69
CA ARG A 88 -4.00 -6.89 -7.14
C ARG A 88 -3.79 -5.49 -6.57
N ASN A 89 -3.05 -5.37 -5.47
CA ASN A 89 -2.85 -4.11 -4.75
C ASN A 89 -1.35 -3.83 -4.53
N PRO A 90 -0.54 -3.69 -5.60
CA PRO A 90 0.91 -3.54 -5.46
C PRO A 90 1.32 -2.22 -4.81
N LEU A 91 0.54 -1.14 -4.95
CA LEU A 91 0.78 0.13 -4.26
C LEU A 91 0.71 -0.01 -2.75
N TYR A 92 -0.36 -0.65 -2.26
CA TYR A 92 -0.57 -0.87 -0.83
C TYR A 92 0.54 -1.71 -0.23
N LEU A 93 0.99 -2.73 -0.96
CA LEU A 93 2.14 -3.53 -0.56
C LEU A 93 3.42 -2.69 -0.52
N ALA A 94 3.64 -1.82 -1.50
CA ALA A 94 4.78 -0.91 -1.50
C ALA A 94 4.75 0.04 -0.30
N MET A 95 3.59 0.63 0.02
CA MET A 95 3.43 1.54 1.16
C MET A 95 3.78 0.86 2.49
N VAL A 96 3.19 -0.32 2.73
CA VAL A 96 3.47 -1.11 3.94
C VAL A 96 4.94 -1.49 4.04
N LEU A 97 5.59 -1.86 2.92
CA LEU A 97 7.02 -2.18 2.91
C LEU A 97 7.89 -0.95 3.22
N LEU A 98 7.51 0.23 2.74
CA LEU A 98 8.24 1.46 3.03
C LEU A 98 8.18 1.80 4.52
N THR A 99 7.01 1.79 5.13
CA THR A 99 6.86 2.10 6.57
C THR A 99 7.43 0.98 7.45
N LEU A 100 7.29 -0.28 7.05
CA LEU A 100 7.93 -1.43 7.71
C LEU A 100 9.45 -1.32 7.70
N GLY A 101 10.05 -1.00 6.55
CA GLY A 101 11.49 -0.88 6.45
C GLY A 101 12.06 0.26 7.31
N ILE A 102 11.33 1.37 7.44
CA ILE A 102 11.67 2.45 8.38
C ILE A 102 11.56 1.95 9.83
N ALA A 103 10.48 1.25 10.19
CA ALA A 103 10.31 0.69 11.53
C ALA A 103 11.44 -0.30 11.90
N VAL A 104 11.89 -1.11 10.94
CA VAL A 104 13.04 -2.02 11.08
C VAL A 104 14.35 -1.27 11.24
N LEU A 105 14.58 -0.19 10.48
CA LEU A 105 15.78 0.67 10.64
C LEU A 105 15.87 1.29 12.04
N LEU A 106 14.72 1.67 12.60
CA LEU A 106 14.63 2.22 13.95
C LEU A 106 14.64 1.14 15.04
N GLY A 107 14.50 -0.15 14.69
CA GLY A 107 14.39 -1.25 15.64
C GLY A 107 13.21 -1.09 16.63
N SER A 108 12.17 -0.34 16.24
CA SER A 108 11.16 0.19 17.18
C SER A 108 9.88 -0.64 17.16
N LEU A 109 9.51 -1.21 18.32
CA LEU A 109 8.21 -1.87 18.49
C LEU A 109 7.05 -0.90 18.28
N GLY A 110 7.15 0.34 18.78
CA GLY A 110 6.12 1.37 18.58
C GLY A 110 5.90 1.68 17.10
N ALA A 111 6.98 1.81 16.32
CA ALA A 111 6.88 1.98 14.87
C ALA A 111 6.22 0.77 14.18
N LEU A 112 6.53 -0.46 14.59
CA LEU A 112 5.88 -1.66 14.05
C LEU A 112 4.38 -1.72 14.38
N VAL A 113 3.95 -1.25 15.55
CA VAL A 113 2.53 -1.14 15.89
C VAL A 113 1.82 -0.18 14.93
N LEU A 114 2.43 0.96 14.60
CA LEU A 114 1.86 1.89 13.62
C LEU A 114 1.73 1.24 12.24
N VAL A 115 2.75 0.51 11.79
CA VAL A 115 2.72 -0.24 10.51
C VAL A 115 1.61 -1.30 10.52
N ALA A 116 1.39 -1.99 11.63
CA ALA A 116 0.31 -2.95 11.76
C ALA A 116 -1.07 -2.28 11.67
N LEU A 117 -1.25 -1.11 12.29
CA LEU A 117 -2.48 -0.31 12.20
C LEU A 117 -2.71 0.20 10.78
N GLU A 118 -1.66 0.67 10.11
CA GLU A 118 -1.69 1.06 8.69
C GLU A 118 -2.17 -0.11 7.82
N PHE A 119 -1.55 -1.29 7.97
CA PHE A 119 -1.92 -2.49 7.23
C PHE A 119 -3.40 -2.85 7.43
N VAL A 120 -3.89 -2.81 8.67
CA VAL A 120 -5.30 -3.10 8.98
C VAL A 120 -6.21 -2.07 8.31
N ALA A 121 -5.91 -0.78 8.41
CA ALA A 121 -6.69 0.27 7.77
C ALA A 121 -6.77 0.10 6.24
N MET A 122 -5.64 -0.24 5.62
CA MET A 122 -5.59 -0.53 4.18
C MET A 122 -6.38 -1.78 3.80
N ASN A 123 -6.25 -2.87 4.57
CA ASN A 123 -6.91 -4.14 4.27
C ASN A 123 -8.43 -4.11 4.49
N VAL A 124 -8.90 -3.32 5.47
CA VAL A 124 -10.32 -3.24 5.83
C VAL A 124 -11.06 -2.13 5.07
N TRP A 125 -10.41 -0.99 4.80
CA TRP A 125 -11.07 0.15 4.18
C TRP A 125 -10.56 0.45 2.76
N GLY A 126 -9.25 0.62 2.59
CA GLY A 126 -8.66 1.05 1.31
C GLY A 126 -8.88 0.06 0.18
N ILE A 127 -8.35 -1.16 0.33
CA ILE A 127 -8.43 -2.20 -0.69
C ILE A 127 -9.89 -2.56 -1.00
N PRO A 128 -10.78 -2.84 -0.04
CA PRO A 128 -12.17 -3.18 -0.37
C PRO A 128 -12.90 -2.06 -1.10
N TYR A 129 -12.56 -0.79 -0.86
CA TYR A 129 -13.10 0.31 -1.64
C TYR A 129 -12.65 0.24 -3.10
N GLU A 130 -11.34 0.12 -3.35
CA GLU A 130 -10.80 0.05 -4.71
C GLU A 130 -11.30 -1.18 -5.46
N GLU A 131 -11.34 -2.35 -4.81
CA GLU A 131 -11.88 -3.57 -5.42
C GLU A 131 -13.37 -3.43 -5.78
N ARG A 132 -14.16 -2.65 -5.03
CA ARG A 132 -15.56 -2.36 -5.37
C ARG A 132 -15.68 -1.44 -6.58
N VAL A 133 -14.81 -0.45 -6.70
CA VAL A 133 -14.76 0.43 -7.89
C VAL A 133 -14.40 -0.41 -9.11
N LEU A 134 -13.32 -1.20 -9.05
CA LEU A 134 -12.92 -2.08 -10.14
C LEU A 134 -14.00 -3.09 -10.54
N ALA A 135 -14.72 -3.65 -9.56
CA ALA A 135 -15.84 -4.56 -9.84
C ALA A 135 -17.02 -3.87 -10.54
N ARG A 136 -17.28 -2.60 -10.22
CA ARG A 136 -18.34 -1.81 -10.88
C ARG A 136 -17.97 -1.45 -12.32
N GLU A 137 -16.72 -1.08 -12.56
CA GLU A 137 -16.26 -0.63 -13.88
C GLU A 137 -16.01 -1.78 -14.85
N PHE A 138 -15.48 -2.92 -14.37
CA PHE A 138 -14.98 -3.99 -15.23
C PHE A 138 -15.72 -5.33 -15.08
N GLY A 139 -16.69 -5.44 -14.15
CA GLY A 139 -17.57 -6.61 -14.02
C GLY A 139 -16.84 -7.96 -14.08
N ASP A 140 -17.18 -8.75 -15.10
CA ASP A 140 -16.67 -10.12 -15.29
C ASP A 140 -15.17 -10.20 -15.56
N ASP A 141 -14.58 -9.19 -16.21
CA ASP A 141 -13.14 -9.14 -16.46
C ASP A 141 -12.38 -9.04 -15.13
N TYR A 142 -12.87 -8.19 -14.22
CA TYR A 142 -12.31 -8.09 -12.88
C TYR A 142 -12.57 -9.36 -12.05
N ALA A 143 -13.74 -9.98 -12.18
CA ALA A 143 -14.02 -11.26 -11.53
C ALA A 143 -13.05 -12.37 -12.00
N ALA A 144 -12.75 -12.43 -13.30
CA ALA A 144 -11.78 -13.35 -13.86
C ALA A 144 -10.36 -13.07 -13.35
N TYR A 145 -9.96 -11.80 -13.31
CA TYR A 145 -8.67 -11.38 -12.76
C TYR A 145 -8.52 -11.75 -11.27
N ARG A 146 -9.56 -11.50 -10.45
CA ARG A 146 -9.58 -11.85 -9.02
C ARG A 146 -9.40 -13.34 -8.74
N ARG A 147 -9.81 -14.22 -9.65
CA ARG A 147 -9.59 -15.67 -9.54
C ARG A 147 -8.14 -16.07 -9.80
N ARG A 148 -7.41 -15.29 -10.62
CA ARG A 148 -6.01 -15.58 -10.99
C ARG A 148 -5.01 -14.93 -10.03
N VAL A 149 -5.33 -13.73 -9.54
CA VAL A 149 -4.40 -12.90 -8.77
C VAL A 149 -4.94 -12.63 -7.37
N ARG A 150 -4.11 -12.86 -6.37
CA ARG A 150 -4.44 -12.65 -4.96
C ARG A 150 -4.44 -11.17 -4.58
N ARG A 151 -5.13 -10.85 -3.49
CA ARG A 151 -5.25 -9.47 -2.97
C ARG A 151 -3.90 -8.87 -2.61
N TRP A 152 -3.13 -9.66 -1.86
CA TRP A 152 -1.72 -9.52 -1.55
C TRP A 152 -1.02 -10.71 -2.20
N LEU A 153 0.26 -10.56 -2.63
CA LEU A 153 1.06 -11.59 -3.33
C LEU A 153 0.62 -13.05 -3.06
#